data_AF-M5BV10-F1
#
_entry.id   AF-M5BV10-F1
#
_cell.length_a   1.000
_cell.length_b   1.000
_cell.length_c   1.000
_cell.angle_alpha   90.00
_cell.angle_beta   90.00
_cell.angle_gamma   90.00
#
_symmetry.space_group_name_H-M   'P 1'
#
loop_
_entity.id
_entity.type
_entity.pdbx_description
1 polymer ?
#
loop_
_entity_poly.entity_id
_entity_poly.type
_entity_poly.pdbx_seq_one_letter_code
_entity_poly.pdbx_strand_id
1 'polypeptide(L)'
;MSSDAKETVAPTADELKAKAEAEKSRQAADELTKYKSAAEIVNNAIKKLVELSVEGAKILELCEEGDKLIEAGTSAVYNSKTAKGKVTKGLAFPTSISVNNCVSHYSPVPTDPLANTTLAKGDVVKIHVGAHIDGFASVSAETLIVGATEAEPATGRAADVVKAAWHCAEVAMRLVKPGEKNWAVTDAMNKVAAAWGCKPVEGMLSCQQTQNVIDGKKRIILNPTPELKSGLDTATFAEGEVWGIDILVASSDDGKV
;
A
#
# COMPACT_ATOMS: atom_id res chain seq x y z
N MET A 1 62.84 24.28 12.11
CA MET A 1 61.74 23.31 11.97
C MET A 1 60.55 24.07 11.39
N SER A 2 60.46 24.15 10.07
CA SER A 2 59.36 24.86 9.39
C SER A 2 58.15 23.94 9.42
N SER A 3 57.03 24.44 9.95
CA SER A 3 55.75 23.75 9.92
C SER A 3 55.14 24.00 8.54
N ASP A 4 55.12 22.97 7.69
CA ASP A 4 54.34 23.01 6.46
C ASP A 4 52.86 22.97 6.82
N ALA A 5 52.25 24.14 6.87
CA ALA A 5 50.80 24.28 6.85
C ALA A 5 50.30 23.66 5.55
N LYS A 6 49.62 22.52 5.62
CA LYS A 6 48.90 21.96 4.48
C LYS A 6 47.85 22.98 4.03
N GLU A 7 48.15 23.67 2.93
CA GLU A 7 47.21 24.51 2.21
C GLU A 7 46.04 23.61 1.77
N THR A 8 44.90 23.76 2.44
CA THR A 8 43.69 23.04 2.08
C THR A 8 43.07 23.78 0.91
N VAL A 9 43.35 23.30 -0.30
CA VAL A 9 42.73 23.82 -1.52
C VAL A 9 41.21 23.60 -1.43
N ALA A 10 40.43 24.67 -1.60
CA ALA A 10 38.98 24.60 -1.56
C ALA A 10 38.45 23.73 -2.72
N PRO A 11 37.42 22.92 -2.50
CA PRO A 11 36.88 22.04 -3.53
C PRO A 11 36.29 22.85 -4.69
N THR A 12 36.49 22.35 -5.90
CA THR A 12 35.96 22.91 -7.14
C THR A 12 34.42 22.76 -7.21
N ALA A 13 33.78 23.55 -8.09
CA ALA A 13 32.34 23.45 -8.32
C ALA A 13 31.91 22.05 -8.78
N ASP A 14 32.73 21.38 -9.60
CA ASP A 14 32.47 20.02 -10.08
C ASP A 14 32.61 18.99 -8.96
N GLU A 15 33.59 19.13 -8.06
CA GLU A 15 33.74 18.27 -6.88
C GLU A 15 32.58 18.46 -5.89
N LEU A 16 32.11 19.70 -5.71
CA LEU A 16 30.94 20.00 -4.88
C LEU A 16 29.67 19.38 -5.46
N LYS A 17 29.48 19.46 -6.79
CA LYS A 17 28.34 18.85 -7.49
C LYS A 17 28.38 17.32 -7.39
N ALA A 18 29.53 16.70 -7.66
CA ALA A 18 29.70 15.25 -7.55
C ALA A 18 29.44 14.75 -6.12
N LYS A 19 29.92 15.49 -5.11
CA LYS A 19 29.65 15.17 -3.70
C LYS A 19 28.17 15.25 -3.35
N ALA A 20 27.46 16.27 -3.84
CA ALA A 20 26.03 16.41 -3.63
C ALA A 20 25.23 15.29 -4.30
N GLU A 21 25.59 14.90 -5.52
CA GLU A 21 24.97 13.78 -6.25
C GLU A 21 25.21 12.44 -5.54
N ALA A 22 26.42 12.21 -5.05
CA ALA A 22 26.75 11.02 -4.26
C ALA A 22 25.97 10.96 -2.94
N GLU A 23 25.82 12.08 -2.25
CA GLU A 23 25.03 12.17 -1.02
C GLU A 23 23.54 11.92 -1.27
N LYS A 24 22.97 12.52 -2.32
CA LYS A 24 21.58 12.26 -2.75
C LYS A 24 21.36 10.78 -3.07
N SER A 25 22.30 10.16 -3.77
CA SER A 25 22.22 8.73 -4.12
C SER A 25 22.28 7.83 -2.88
N ARG A 26 23.17 8.16 -1.93
CA ARG A 26 23.26 7.45 -0.64
C ARG A 26 21.97 7.57 0.16
N GLN A 27 21.37 8.76 0.18
CA GLN A 27 20.10 8.98 0.86
C GLN A 27 18.99 8.15 0.22
N ALA A 28 18.83 8.18 -1.11
CA ALA A 28 17.82 7.38 -1.81
C ALA A 28 17.98 5.87 -1.55
N ALA A 29 19.23 5.38 -1.44
CA ALA A 29 19.49 3.98 -1.12
C ALA A 29 19.09 3.62 0.33
N ASP A 30 19.32 4.50 1.30
CA ASP A 30 18.86 4.33 2.69
C ASP A 30 17.33 4.32 2.79
N GLU A 31 16.66 5.27 2.10
CA GLU A 31 15.20 5.34 2.02
C GLU A 31 14.61 4.08 1.41
N LEU A 32 15.15 3.61 0.28
CA LEU A 32 14.72 2.37 -0.35
C LEU A 32 14.91 1.15 0.55
N THR A 33 15.99 1.11 1.33
CA THR A 33 16.23 0.02 2.29
C THR A 33 15.14 0.01 3.37
N LYS A 34 14.76 1.17 3.89
CA LYS A 34 13.69 1.30 4.89
C LYS A 34 12.32 0.90 4.33
N TYR A 35 12.00 1.31 3.10
CA TYR A 35 10.78 0.84 2.40
C TYR A 35 10.78 -0.68 2.26
N LYS A 36 11.90 -1.29 1.85
CA LYS A 36 12.01 -2.74 1.70
C LYS A 36 11.84 -3.48 3.03
N SER A 37 12.44 -2.98 4.11
CA SER A 37 12.26 -3.56 5.45
C SER A 37 10.81 -3.48 5.92
N ALA A 38 10.13 -2.34 5.72
CA ALA A 38 8.72 -2.21 6.01
C ALA A 38 7.87 -3.19 5.17
N ALA A 39 8.15 -3.30 3.87
CA ALA A 39 7.44 -4.20 2.97
C ALA A 39 7.64 -5.67 3.33
N GLU A 40 8.83 -6.08 3.76
CA GLU A 40 9.11 -7.45 4.21
C GLU A 40 8.28 -7.82 5.45
N ILE A 41 8.20 -6.91 6.43
CA ILE A 41 7.37 -7.09 7.63
C ILE A 41 5.89 -7.24 7.25
N VAL A 42 5.38 -6.35 6.39
CA VAL A 42 4.00 -6.37 5.89
C VAL A 42 3.70 -7.65 5.13
N ASN A 43 4.58 -8.08 4.23
CA ASN A 43 4.41 -9.31 3.46
C ASN A 43 4.34 -10.55 4.35
N ASN A 44 5.15 -10.60 5.41
CA ASN A 44 5.13 -11.71 6.37
C ASN A 44 3.82 -11.69 7.19
N ALA A 45 3.35 -10.52 7.60
CA ALA A 45 2.06 -10.38 8.28
C ALA A 45 0.89 -10.80 7.39
N ILE A 46 0.84 -10.34 6.12
CA ILE A 46 -0.22 -10.72 5.16
C ILE A 46 -0.24 -12.23 4.94
N LYS A 47 0.92 -12.86 4.68
CA LYS A 47 0.98 -14.33 4.52
C LYS A 47 0.36 -15.03 5.72
N LYS A 48 0.68 -14.57 6.93
CA LYS A 48 0.14 -15.18 8.14
C LYS A 48 -1.36 -14.93 8.30
N LEU A 49 -1.83 -13.73 8.01
CA LEU A 49 -3.25 -13.37 8.07
C LEU A 49 -4.07 -14.15 7.03
N VAL A 50 -3.53 -14.38 5.83
CA VAL A 50 -4.15 -15.23 4.81
C VAL A 50 -4.32 -16.67 5.32
N GLU A 51 -3.29 -17.24 5.96
CA GLU A 51 -3.39 -18.59 6.57
C GLU A 51 -4.45 -18.66 7.69
N LEU A 52 -4.60 -17.59 8.46
CA LEU A 52 -5.54 -17.53 9.58
C LEU A 52 -6.97 -17.18 9.15
N SER A 53 -7.17 -16.64 7.94
CA SER A 53 -8.46 -16.21 7.40
C SER A 53 -9.27 -17.40 6.87
N VAL A 54 -9.66 -18.28 7.79
CA VAL A 54 -10.46 -19.48 7.53
C VAL A 54 -11.88 -19.36 8.08
N GLU A 55 -12.78 -20.26 7.68
CA GLU A 55 -14.14 -20.33 8.21
C GLU A 55 -14.13 -20.42 9.74
N GLY A 56 -14.95 -19.60 10.40
CA GLY A 56 -15.05 -19.49 11.85
C GLY A 56 -14.03 -18.56 12.50
N ALA A 57 -13.01 -18.08 11.79
CA ALA A 57 -12.06 -17.11 12.33
C ALA A 57 -12.76 -15.81 12.69
N LYS A 58 -12.49 -15.25 13.88
CA LYS A 58 -13.07 -13.97 14.31
C LYS A 58 -12.32 -12.80 13.71
N ILE A 59 -13.07 -11.83 13.19
CA ILE A 59 -12.49 -10.65 12.55
C ILE A 59 -11.64 -9.83 13.54
N LEU A 60 -12.15 -9.60 14.76
CA LEU A 60 -11.40 -8.87 15.80
C LEU A 60 -10.04 -9.52 16.09
N GLU A 61 -10.03 -10.84 16.28
CA GLU A 61 -8.80 -11.59 16.60
C GLU A 61 -7.79 -11.54 15.45
N LEU A 62 -8.25 -11.53 14.19
CA LEU A 62 -7.40 -11.33 13.02
C LEU A 62 -6.78 -9.93 12.97
N CYS A 63 -7.56 -8.89 13.29
CA CYS A 63 -7.05 -7.52 13.38
C CYS A 63 -5.96 -7.40 14.47
N GLU A 64 -6.23 -7.91 15.68
CA GLU A 64 -5.29 -7.89 16.80
C GLU A 64 -3.98 -8.65 16.48
N GLU A 65 -4.08 -9.83 15.87
CA GLU A 65 -2.90 -10.61 15.49
C GLU A 65 -2.09 -9.92 14.39
N GLY A 66 -2.75 -9.28 13.42
CA GLY A 66 -2.06 -8.50 12.38
C GLY A 66 -1.24 -7.35 12.96
N ASP A 67 -1.83 -6.57 13.87
CA ASP A 67 -1.13 -5.44 14.51
C ASP A 67 0.07 -5.92 15.33
N LYS A 68 -0.12 -7.00 16.09
CA LYS A 68 0.95 -7.65 16.85
C LYS A 68 2.10 -8.15 15.98
N LEU A 69 1.80 -8.71 14.80
CA LEU A 69 2.83 -9.14 13.84
C LEU A 69 3.65 -7.95 13.31
N ILE A 70 3.00 -6.82 13.02
CA ILE A 70 3.69 -5.59 12.61
C ILE A 70 4.55 -5.02 13.74
N GLU A 71 4.01 -4.93 14.96
CA GLU A 71 4.75 -4.46 16.13
C GLU A 71 5.99 -5.31 16.42
N ALA A 72 5.84 -6.64 16.37
CA ALA A 72 6.94 -7.57 16.57
C ALA A 72 8.02 -7.41 15.49
N GLY A 73 7.61 -7.36 14.21
CA GLY A 73 8.54 -7.20 13.08
C GLY A 73 9.28 -5.87 13.12
N THR A 74 8.59 -4.77 13.37
CA THR A 74 9.20 -3.43 13.43
C THR A 74 10.09 -3.27 14.67
N SER A 75 9.75 -3.88 15.80
CA SER A 75 10.57 -3.85 17.01
C SER A 75 11.89 -4.61 16.88
N ALA A 76 11.99 -5.57 15.97
CA ALA A 76 13.20 -6.37 15.75
C ALA A 76 14.31 -5.63 14.95
N VAL A 77 13.96 -4.58 14.20
CA VAL A 77 14.86 -3.89 13.27
C VAL A 77 15.12 -2.44 13.68
N TYR A 78 16.23 -1.83 13.24
CA TYR A 78 16.53 -0.40 13.51
C TYR A 78 16.48 0.01 15.00
N ASN A 79 17.11 -0.79 15.88
CA ASN A 79 17.15 -0.54 17.33
C ASN A 79 18.30 0.35 17.78
N SER A 80 19.35 0.46 16.97
CA SER A 80 20.48 1.34 17.24
C SER A 80 20.12 2.80 16.99
N LYS A 81 20.66 3.71 17.81
CA LYS A 81 20.54 5.16 17.55
C LYS A 81 21.33 5.52 16.30
N THR A 82 20.75 6.39 15.47
CA THR A 82 21.43 7.01 14.34
C THR A 82 21.96 8.38 14.73
N ALA A 83 22.73 9.03 13.85
CA ALA A 83 23.11 10.44 14.02
C ALA A 83 21.89 11.39 14.12
N LYS A 84 20.73 10.97 13.59
CA LYS A 84 19.45 11.69 13.65
C LYS A 84 18.58 11.28 14.85
N GLY A 85 19.08 10.40 15.73
CA GLY A 85 18.37 9.91 16.91
C GLY A 85 17.75 8.53 16.74
N LYS A 86 16.74 8.24 17.57
CA LYS A 86 15.99 6.96 17.53
C LYS A 86 15.09 6.93 16.30
N VAL A 87 15.17 5.85 15.53
CA VAL A 87 14.30 5.63 14.37
C VAL A 87 12.88 5.34 14.84
N THR A 88 11.89 6.11 14.34
CA THR A 88 10.47 5.84 14.56
C THR A 88 10.03 4.67 13.69
N LYS A 89 9.17 3.80 14.21
CA LYS A 89 8.72 2.58 13.51
C LYS A 89 7.48 2.02 14.19
N GLY A 90 6.69 1.28 13.45
CA GLY A 90 5.43 0.70 13.92
C GLY A 90 4.43 0.56 12.79
N LEU A 91 3.14 0.62 13.12
CA LEU A 91 2.05 0.57 12.17
C LEU A 91 1.99 1.86 11.33
N ALA A 92 1.90 1.68 10.00
CA ALA A 92 1.54 2.75 9.08
C ALA A 92 0.04 2.74 8.74
N PHE A 93 -0.57 1.56 8.81
CA PHE A 93 -1.99 1.35 8.56
C PHE A 93 -2.47 0.20 9.47
N PRO A 94 -3.53 0.39 10.28
CA PRO A 94 -4.01 -0.65 11.20
C PRO A 94 -4.57 -1.83 10.43
N THR A 95 -4.42 -3.04 11.00
CA THR A 95 -4.97 -4.23 10.38
C THR A 95 -6.48 -4.11 10.27
N SER A 96 -6.98 -4.19 9.05
CA SER A 96 -8.39 -4.09 8.70
C SER A 96 -8.80 -5.31 7.90
N ILE A 97 -9.93 -5.92 8.26
CA ILE A 97 -10.46 -7.13 7.63
C ILE A 97 -11.88 -6.83 7.16
N SER A 98 -12.04 -6.46 5.89
CA SER A 98 -13.31 -6.02 5.33
C SER A 98 -13.97 -7.14 4.52
N VAL A 99 -15.16 -7.55 4.92
CA VAL A 99 -15.83 -8.76 4.39
C VAL A 99 -16.96 -8.38 3.42
N ASN A 100 -17.04 -9.09 2.30
CA ASN A 100 -18.08 -8.96 1.27
C ASN A 100 -18.27 -7.51 0.80
N ASN A 101 -19.44 -6.92 1.03
CA ASN A 101 -19.82 -5.57 0.60
C ASN A 101 -19.17 -4.46 1.45
N CYS A 102 -18.55 -4.78 2.60
CA CYS A 102 -17.73 -3.82 3.32
C CYS A 102 -16.50 -3.49 2.48
N VAL A 103 -16.38 -2.25 2.00
CA VAL A 103 -15.36 -1.83 1.03
C VAL A 103 -13.96 -1.87 1.63
N SER A 104 -13.75 -1.20 2.77
CA SER A 104 -12.45 -1.08 3.42
C SER A 104 -12.60 -0.68 4.89
N HIS A 105 -11.47 -0.71 5.61
CA HIS A 105 -11.27 -0.08 6.92
C HIS A 105 -12.10 -0.64 8.08
N TYR A 106 -12.60 -1.87 7.96
CA TYR A 106 -13.21 -2.55 9.09
C TYR A 106 -12.15 -3.09 10.05
N SER A 107 -11.97 -2.41 11.18
CA SER A 107 -11.09 -2.79 12.29
C SER A 107 -11.89 -2.61 13.59
N PRO A 108 -12.70 -3.61 14.00
CA PRO A 108 -13.64 -3.46 15.09
C PRO A 108 -12.91 -3.31 16.43
N VAL A 109 -13.57 -2.64 17.38
CA VAL A 109 -13.12 -2.59 18.78
C VAL A 109 -13.86 -3.66 19.61
N PRO A 110 -13.32 -4.09 20.77
CA PRO A 110 -14.00 -5.10 21.60
C PRO A 110 -15.42 -4.72 22.06
N THR A 111 -15.72 -3.41 22.12
CA THR A 111 -17.05 -2.89 22.48
C THR A 111 -18.00 -2.76 21.29
N ASP A 112 -17.55 -3.07 20.07
CA ASP A 112 -18.38 -3.08 18.87
C ASP A 112 -19.43 -4.21 18.99
N PRO A 113 -20.72 -3.95 18.74
CA PRO A 113 -21.75 -5.00 18.72
C PRO A 113 -21.43 -6.17 17.78
N LEU A 114 -20.63 -5.93 16.74
CA LEU A 114 -20.21 -6.90 15.75
C LEU A 114 -18.80 -7.48 16.02
N ALA A 115 -18.21 -7.23 17.20
CA ALA A 115 -16.87 -7.74 17.57
C ALA A 115 -16.76 -9.28 17.51
N ASN A 116 -17.88 -10.00 17.65
CA ASN A 116 -17.93 -11.46 17.55
C ASN A 116 -18.17 -11.99 16.13
N THR A 117 -18.14 -11.13 15.10
CA THR A 117 -18.35 -11.55 13.71
C THR A 117 -17.22 -12.49 13.27
N THR A 118 -17.62 -13.63 12.71
CA THR A 118 -16.72 -14.66 12.18
C THR A 118 -16.81 -14.73 10.66
N LEU A 119 -15.71 -15.14 10.02
CA LEU A 119 -15.69 -15.45 8.60
C LEU A 119 -16.53 -16.70 8.30
N ALA A 120 -17.23 -16.72 7.17
CA ALA A 120 -17.98 -17.86 6.67
C ALA A 120 -17.37 -18.39 5.37
N LYS A 121 -17.61 -19.68 5.04
CA LYS A 121 -17.22 -20.24 3.74
C LYS A 121 -17.85 -19.42 2.60
N GLY A 122 -17.04 -19.04 1.62
CA GLY A 122 -17.44 -18.25 0.46
C GLY A 122 -17.36 -16.73 0.66
N ASP A 123 -17.03 -16.25 1.86
CA ASP A 123 -16.83 -14.82 2.09
C ASP A 123 -15.65 -14.27 1.26
N VAL A 124 -15.84 -13.09 0.68
CA VAL A 124 -14.78 -12.30 0.03
C VAL A 124 -14.13 -11.41 1.09
N VAL A 125 -12.93 -11.77 1.52
CA VAL A 125 -12.23 -11.13 2.64
C VAL A 125 -11.09 -10.28 2.12
N LYS A 126 -11.09 -9.01 2.49
CA LYS A 126 -10.06 -8.03 2.13
C LYS A 126 -9.24 -7.72 3.36
N ILE A 127 -7.97 -8.11 3.34
CA ILE A 127 -7.00 -7.89 4.42
C ILE A 127 -6.19 -6.65 4.04
N HIS A 128 -6.06 -5.67 4.93
CA HIS A 128 -5.27 -4.46 4.72
C HIS A 128 -4.40 -4.21 5.94
N VAL A 129 -3.09 -4.03 5.76
CA VAL A 129 -2.15 -3.78 6.87
C VAL A 129 -0.93 -2.99 6.36
N GLY A 130 -0.29 -2.21 7.24
CA GLY A 130 0.88 -1.43 6.87
C GLY A 130 1.86 -1.21 8.01
N ALA A 131 3.14 -1.13 7.66
CA ALA A 131 4.24 -0.80 8.57
C ALA A 131 5.01 0.40 8.06
N HIS A 132 5.69 1.13 8.95
CA HIS A 132 6.69 2.11 8.55
C HIS A 132 8.01 1.93 9.29
N ILE A 133 9.09 2.31 8.63
CA ILE A 133 10.42 2.52 9.23
C ILE A 133 10.84 3.96 8.91
N ASP A 134 11.11 4.76 9.93
CA ASP A 134 11.51 6.18 9.82
C ASP A 134 10.52 7.03 9.01
N GLY A 135 9.22 6.70 9.07
CA GLY A 135 8.17 7.34 8.29
C GLY A 135 8.03 6.85 6.85
N PHE A 136 8.91 5.98 6.36
CA PHE A 136 8.76 5.34 5.05
C PHE A 136 7.84 4.13 5.18
N ALA A 137 6.60 4.30 4.71
CA ALA A 137 5.53 3.33 4.86
C ALA A 137 5.52 2.31 3.72
N SER A 138 5.16 1.07 4.05
CA SER A 138 4.65 0.10 3.10
C SER A 138 3.28 -0.33 3.59
N VAL A 139 2.29 -0.24 2.73
CA VAL A 139 0.91 -0.65 2.99
C VAL A 139 0.53 -1.61 1.88
N SER A 140 -0.11 -2.73 2.24
CA SER A 140 -0.53 -3.72 1.28
C SER A 140 -1.88 -4.30 1.67
N ALA A 141 -2.65 -4.66 0.66
CA ALA A 141 -3.92 -5.32 0.81
C ALA A 141 -3.97 -6.58 -0.08
N GLU A 142 -4.66 -7.60 0.41
CA GLU A 142 -4.88 -8.87 -0.29
C GLU A 142 -6.36 -9.23 -0.20
N THR A 143 -6.91 -9.83 -1.26
CA THR A 143 -8.29 -10.32 -1.27
C THR A 143 -8.32 -11.83 -1.48
N LEU A 144 -9.01 -12.55 -0.61
CA LEU A 144 -9.21 -14.00 -0.69
C LEU A 144 -10.69 -14.37 -0.59
N ILE A 145 -11.01 -15.59 -1.02
CA ILE A 145 -12.34 -16.18 -0.86
C ILE A 145 -12.23 -17.35 0.11
N VAL A 146 -12.91 -17.28 1.25
CA VAL A 146 -12.77 -18.25 2.34
C VAL A 146 -13.20 -19.64 1.89
N GLY A 147 -12.31 -20.62 2.07
CA GLY A 147 -12.56 -22.02 1.70
C GLY A 147 -12.36 -22.34 0.21
N ALA A 148 -11.98 -21.37 -0.63
CA ALA A 148 -11.62 -21.64 -2.02
C ALA A 148 -10.25 -22.33 -2.11
N THR A 149 -10.15 -23.38 -2.92
CA THR A 149 -8.91 -24.15 -3.14
C THR A 149 -8.74 -24.49 -4.62
N GLU A 150 -7.61 -25.08 -5.02
CA GLU A 150 -7.46 -25.58 -6.40
C GLU A 150 -8.49 -26.67 -6.76
N ALA A 151 -8.86 -27.52 -5.79
CA ALA A 151 -9.83 -28.59 -5.98
C ALA A 151 -11.29 -28.10 -5.92
N GLU A 152 -11.55 -27.04 -5.14
CA GLU A 152 -12.84 -26.37 -5.02
C GLU A 152 -12.66 -24.87 -5.31
N PRO A 153 -12.47 -24.48 -6.58
CA PRO A 153 -12.20 -23.09 -6.93
C PRO A 153 -13.45 -22.23 -6.74
N ALA A 154 -13.22 -20.96 -6.37
CA ALA A 154 -14.29 -19.99 -6.34
C ALA A 154 -14.89 -19.77 -7.75
N THR A 155 -16.20 -19.54 -7.81
CA THR A 155 -16.94 -19.32 -9.06
C THR A 155 -17.92 -18.16 -8.92
N GLY A 156 -18.56 -17.77 -10.04
CA GLY A 156 -19.56 -16.72 -10.07
C GLY A 156 -19.02 -15.33 -9.75
N ARG A 157 -19.90 -14.44 -9.28
CA ARG A 157 -19.60 -12.99 -9.12
C ARG A 157 -18.46 -12.70 -8.15
N ALA A 158 -18.26 -13.52 -7.13
CA ALA A 158 -17.13 -13.40 -6.22
C ALA A 158 -15.79 -13.65 -6.94
N ALA A 159 -15.72 -14.69 -7.77
CA ALA A 159 -14.53 -14.97 -8.57
C ALA A 159 -14.30 -13.88 -9.64
N ASP A 160 -15.37 -13.44 -10.31
CA ASP A 160 -15.30 -12.39 -11.34
C ASP A 160 -14.70 -11.10 -10.78
N VAL A 161 -15.20 -10.60 -9.63
CA VAL A 161 -14.75 -9.32 -9.07
C VAL A 161 -13.32 -9.38 -8.55
N VAL A 162 -12.91 -10.50 -7.95
CA VAL A 162 -11.54 -10.71 -7.50
C VAL A 162 -10.59 -10.77 -8.70
N LYS A 163 -10.97 -11.45 -9.80
CA LYS A 163 -10.18 -11.45 -11.03
C LYS A 163 -10.15 -10.09 -11.72
N ALA A 164 -11.25 -9.35 -11.71
CA ALA A 164 -11.31 -7.99 -12.22
C ALA A 164 -10.31 -7.08 -11.48
N ALA A 165 -10.32 -7.11 -10.13
CA ALA A 165 -9.39 -6.36 -9.31
C ALA A 165 -7.92 -6.76 -9.57
N TRP A 166 -7.64 -8.07 -9.69
CA TRP A 166 -6.30 -8.57 -10.01
C TRP A 166 -5.80 -8.07 -11.38
N HIS A 167 -6.63 -8.16 -12.42
CA HIS A 167 -6.28 -7.64 -13.74
C HIS A 167 -6.10 -6.12 -13.75
N CYS A 168 -6.92 -5.39 -12.99
CA CYS A 168 -6.74 -3.96 -12.76
C CYS A 168 -5.38 -3.67 -12.11
N ALA A 169 -4.99 -4.40 -11.06
CA ALA A 169 -3.70 -4.25 -10.39
C ALA A 169 -2.51 -4.53 -11.34
N GLU A 170 -2.59 -5.61 -12.14
CA GLU A 170 -1.56 -5.93 -13.14
C GLU A 170 -1.42 -4.83 -14.20
N VAL A 171 -2.53 -4.26 -14.68
CA VAL A 171 -2.51 -3.17 -15.64
C VAL A 171 -1.98 -1.88 -15.01
N ALA A 172 -2.40 -1.55 -13.78
CA ALA A 172 -1.90 -0.40 -13.05
C ALA A 172 -0.38 -0.47 -12.86
N MET A 173 0.17 -1.62 -12.47
CA MET A 173 1.61 -1.85 -12.34
C MET A 173 2.40 -1.56 -13.62
N ARG A 174 1.78 -1.71 -14.81
CA ARG A 174 2.42 -1.43 -16.12
C ARG A 174 2.26 0.03 -16.57
N LEU A 175 1.25 0.73 -16.05
CA LEU A 175 0.94 2.12 -16.39
C LEU A 175 1.55 3.14 -15.44
N VAL A 176 1.76 2.78 -14.17
CA VAL A 176 2.43 3.66 -13.19
C VAL A 176 3.93 3.64 -13.45
N LYS A 177 4.36 4.48 -14.39
CA LYS A 177 5.76 4.63 -14.81
C LYS A 177 6.07 6.08 -15.18
N PRO A 178 7.34 6.52 -15.11
CA PRO A 178 7.72 7.89 -15.42
C PRO A 178 7.20 8.37 -16.78
N GLY A 179 6.66 9.59 -16.80
CA GLY A 179 6.10 10.23 -18.00
C GLY A 179 4.62 9.91 -18.28
N GLU A 180 4.07 8.83 -17.71
CA GLU A 180 2.64 8.52 -17.81
C GLU A 180 1.81 9.39 -16.86
N LYS A 181 0.52 9.56 -17.15
CA LYS A 181 -0.40 10.36 -16.34
C LYS A 181 -1.34 9.49 -15.50
N ASN A 182 -1.76 10.03 -14.36
CA ASN A 182 -2.76 9.39 -13.49
C ASN A 182 -4.04 8.99 -14.23
N TRP A 183 -4.53 9.82 -15.15
CA TRP A 183 -5.74 9.54 -15.94
C TRP A 183 -5.65 8.29 -16.82
N ALA A 184 -4.46 7.94 -17.31
CA ALA A 184 -4.29 6.70 -18.09
C ALA A 184 -4.58 5.47 -17.23
N VAL A 185 -4.20 5.49 -15.95
CA VAL A 185 -4.51 4.45 -14.98
C VAL A 185 -6.02 4.43 -14.72
N THR A 186 -6.63 5.57 -14.39
CA THR A 186 -8.08 5.69 -14.15
C THR A 186 -8.92 5.13 -15.31
N ASP A 187 -8.61 5.52 -16.55
CA ASP A 187 -9.32 5.08 -17.74
C ASP A 187 -9.15 3.58 -17.99
N ALA A 188 -7.95 3.05 -17.72
CA ALA A 188 -7.68 1.62 -17.82
C ALA A 188 -8.47 0.80 -16.79
N MET A 189 -8.56 1.26 -15.53
CA MET A 189 -9.31 0.54 -14.50
C MET A 189 -10.79 0.36 -14.88
N ASN A 190 -11.40 1.41 -15.44
CA ASN A 190 -12.79 1.34 -15.93
C ASN A 190 -12.96 0.31 -17.07
N LYS A 191 -12.05 0.30 -18.04
CA LYS A 191 -12.11 -0.65 -19.18
C LYS A 191 -11.90 -2.08 -18.74
N VAL A 192 -10.91 -2.32 -17.88
CA VAL A 192 -10.57 -3.66 -17.40
C VAL A 192 -11.69 -4.21 -16.54
N ALA A 193 -12.18 -3.45 -15.55
CA ALA A 193 -13.29 -3.90 -14.69
C ALA A 193 -14.58 -4.18 -15.50
N ALA A 194 -14.89 -3.34 -16.50
CA ALA A 194 -16.06 -3.54 -17.35
C ALA A 194 -16.03 -4.86 -18.14
N ALA A 195 -14.85 -5.37 -18.50
CA ALA A 195 -14.70 -6.66 -19.18
C ALA A 195 -15.18 -7.85 -18.31
N TRP A 196 -15.24 -7.66 -17.00
CA TRP A 196 -15.74 -8.63 -16.00
C TRP A 196 -17.16 -8.30 -15.52
N GLY A 197 -17.85 -7.35 -16.18
CA GLY A 197 -19.13 -6.82 -15.70
C GLY A 197 -19.01 -6.21 -14.30
N CYS A 198 -17.86 -5.63 -13.96
CA CYS A 198 -17.59 -5.01 -12.66
C CYS A 198 -17.30 -3.51 -12.84
N LYS A 199 -17.25 -2.76 -11.74
CA LYS A 199 -16.86 -1.35 -11.76
C LYS A 199 -15.84 -1.01 -10.67
N PRO A 200 -14.86 -0.14 -10.95
CA PRO A 200 -14.03 0.42 -9.89
C PRO A 200 -14.91 1.20 -8.90
N VAL A 201 -14.56 1.15 -7.62
CA VAL A 201 -15.29 1.87 -6.59
C VAL A 201 -15.12 3.38 -6.78
N GLU A 202 -16.23 4.10 -6.84
CA GLU A 202 -16.27 5.55 -7.10
C GLU A 202 -15.46 6.34 -6.06
N GLY A 203 -14.58 7.22 -6.53
CA GLY A 203 -13.90 8.21 -5.70
C GLY A 203 -12.70 7.70 -4.89
N MET A 204 -12.37 6.41 -4.96
CA MET A 204 -11.23 5.85 -4.22
C MET A 204 -9.90 6.33 -4.79
N LEU A 205 -8.92 6.56 -3.91
CA LEU A 205 -7.66 7.23 -4.23
C LEU A 205 -6.46 6.32 -4.02
N SER A 206 -5.61 6.24 -5.04
CA SER A 206 -4.21 5.84 -4.87
C SER A 206 -3.34 7.09 -4.75
N CYS A 207 -2.42 7.13 -3.79
CA CYS A 207 -1.69 8.34 -3.44
C CYS A 207 -0.18 8.15 -3.58
N GLN A 208 0.51 9.22 -3.99
CA GLN A 208 1.95 9.33 -3.80
C GLN A 208 2.27 9.27 -2.30
N GLN A 209 3.37 8.58 -1.97
CA GLN A 209 3.87 8.44 -0.60
C GLN A 209 5.24 9.12 -0.47
N THR A 210 5.44 9.77 0.66
CA THR A 210 6.73 10.34 1.09
C THR A 210 6.95 10.04 2.56
N GLN A 211 8.11 10.39 3.10
CA GLN A 211 8.39 10.22 4.53
C GLN A 211 7.28 10.86 5.39
N ASN A 212 6.64 10.06 6.24
CA ASN A 212 5.52 10.43 7.13
C ASN A 212 4.22 10.85 6.43
N VAL A 213 4.07 10.61 5.11
CA VAL A 213 2.87 11.00 4.35
C VAL A 213 2.46 9.85 3.43
N ILE A 214 1.32 9.24 3.68
CA ILE A 214 0.75 8.17 2.84
C ILE A 214 -0.33 8.68 1.86
N ASP A 215 -0.80 9.91 2.04
CA ASP A 215 -1.91 10.54 1.34
C ASP A 215 -1.49 11.78 0.52
N GLY A 216 -0.35 11.66 -0.16
CA GLY A 216 0.29 12.74 -0.91
C GLY A 216 -0.60 13.43 -1.96
N LYS A 217 -0.10 14.56 -2.46
CA LYS A 217 -0.87 15.46 -3.34
C LYS A 217 -1.13 14.89 -4.73
N LYS A 218 -0.20 14.11 -5.27
CA LYS A 218 -0.40 13.42 -6.55
C LYS A 218 -1.23 12.16 -6.30
N ARG A 219 -2.33 12.01 -7.04
CA ARG A 219 -3.33 10.97 -6.81
C ARG A 219 -3.84 10.38 -8.12
N ILE A 220 -4.24 9.12 -8.07
CA ILE A 220 -5.05 8.44 -9.07
C ILE A 220 -6.42 8.25 -8.43
N ILE A 221 -7.49 8.50 -9.16
CA ILE A 221 -8.86 8.32 -8.69
C ILE A 221 -9.55 7.22 -9.47
N LEU A 222 -10.30 6.36 -8.79
CA LEU A 222 -11.12 5.32 -9.40
C LEU A 222 -12.51 5.87 -9.70
N ASN A 223 -13.03 5.58 -10.90
CA ASN A 223 -14.39 5.87 -11.33
C ASN A 223 -14.93 7.25 -10.84
N PRO A 224 -14.26 8.38 -11.13
CA PRO A 224 -14.67 9.68 -10.58
C PRO A 224 -15.96 10.21 -11.22
N THR A 225 -16.80 10.86 -10.41
CA THR A 225 -17.86 11.73 -10.93
C THR A 225 -17.26 12.95 -11.66
N PRO A 226 -18.03 13.68 -12.49
CA PRO A 226 -17.56 14.91 -13.10
C PRO A 226 -17.02 15.94 -12.09
N GLU A 227 -17.67 16.05 -10.93
CA GLU A 227 -17.26 16.94 -9.84
C GLU A 227 -15.91 16.52 -9.27
N LEU A 228 -15.74 15.24 -8.92
CA LEU A 228 -14.47 14.71 -8.42
C LEU A 228 -13.35 14.85 -9.45
N LYS A 229 -13.66 14.64 -10.73
CA LYS A 229 -12.71 14.81 -11.83
C LYS A 229 -12.25 16.26 -11.95
N SER A 230 -13.16 17.23 -11.79
CA SER A 230 -12.82 18.66 -11.86
C SER A 230 -11.94 19.15 -10.71
N GLY A 231 -12.05 18.49 -9.54
CA GLY A 231 -11.28 18.82 -8.35
C GLY A 231 -9.91 18.16 -8.26
N LEU A 232 -9.56 17.30 -9.24
CA LEU A 232 -8.30 16.56 -9.21
C LEU A 232 -7.32 17.01 -10.30
N ASP A 233 -6.13 17.37 -9.87
CA ASP A 233 -5.05 17.76 -10.78
C ASP A 233 -4.57 16.57 -11.63
N THR A 234 -4.17 16.89 -12.86
CA THR A 234 -3.42 15.94 -13.68
C THR A 234 -2.04 15.75 -13.09
N ALA A 235 -1.71 14.54 -12.68
CA ALA A 235 -0.39 14.17 -12.18
C ALA A 235 0.38 13.36 -13.23
N THR A 236 1.63 13.75 -13.47
CA THR A 236 2.60 12.95 -14.24
C THR A 236 3.51 12.23 -13.25
N PHE A 237 3.66 10.91 -13.42
CA PHE A 237 4.57 10.11 -12.62
C PHE A 237 6.02 10.45 -12.94
N ALA A 238 6.88 10.48 -11.91
CA ALA A 238 8.29 10.77 -12.05
C ALA A 238 9.17 9.66 -11.46
N GLU A 239 10.42 9.61 -11.90
CA GLU A 239 11.42 8.69 -11.34
C GLU A 239 11.68 8.98 -9.86
N GLY A 240 11.84 7.92 -9.07
CA GLY A 240 12.07 8.01 -7.63
C GLY A 240 10.81 8.28 -6.79
N GLU A 241 9.63 8.39 -7.41
CA GLU A 241 8.37 8.48 -6.66
C GLU A 241 7.94 7.13 -6.11
N VAL A 242 7.39 7.14 -4.90
CA VAL A 242 6.75 5.99 -4.27
C VAL A 242 5.25 6.22 -4.25
N TRP A 243 4.47 5.17 -4.50
CA TRP A 243 3.03 5.23 -4.64
C TRP A 243 2.38 4.06 -3.90
N GLY A 244 1.32 4.35 -3.15
CA GLY A 244 0.36 3.34 -2.69
C GLY A 244 -0.71 3.18 -3.75
N ILE A 245 -0.64 2.09 -4.52
CA ILE A 245 -1.64 1.76 -5.54
C ILE A 245 -2.72 0.90 -4.91
N ASP A 246 -3.93 1.42 -4.86
CA ASP A 246 -5.10 0.80 -4.23
C ASP A 246 -6.20 0.59 -5.27
N ILE A 247 -6.56 -0.69 -5.48
CA ILE A 247 -7.48 -1.14 -6.52
C ILE A 247 -8.70 -1.74 -5.84
N LEU A 248 -9.79 -0.96 -5.79
CA LEU A 248 -11.08 -1.42 -5.29
C LEU A 248 -12.05 -1.57 -6.45
N VAL A 249 -12.59 -2.77 -6.61
CA VAL A 249 -13.57 -3.11 -7.66
C VAL A 249 -14.79 -3.71 -6.99
N ALA A 250 -15.96 -3.22 -7.38
CA ALA A 250 -17.26 -3.72 -6.97
C ALA A 250 -17.87 -4.59 -8.06
N SER A 251 -18.61 -5.61 -7.64
CA SER A 251 -19.40 -6.47 -8.51
C SER A 251 -20.75 -5.85 -8.90
N SER A 252 -21.11 -4.70 -8.30
CA SER A 252 -22.34 -3.94 -8.59
C SER A 252 -22.24 -3.15 -9.90
N ASP A 253 -23.39 -2.86 -10.48
CA ASP A 253 -23.49 -2.18 -11.77
C ASP A 253 -23.16 -0.68 -11.70
N ASP A 254 -23.18 -0.06 -10.52
CA ASP A 254 -22.93 1.37 -10.33
C ASP A 254 -21.57 1.69 -9.69
N GLY A 255 -20.92 0.74 -9.00
CA GLY A 255 -19.64 0.95 -8.33
C GLY A 255 -19.70 1.93 -7.16
N LYS A 256 -20.91 2.18 -6.62
CA LYS A 256 -21.13 3.09 -5.49
C LYS A 256 -21.00 2.33 -4.17
N VAL A 257 -20.47 3.04 -3.17
CA VAL A 257 -20.36 2.58 -1.78
C VAL A 257 -21.58 3.01 -0.99
#